data_AF-A0A060ZV81-F1
#
_entry.id   AF-A0A060ZV81-F1
#
_cell.length_a   1.000
_cell.length_b   1.000
_cell.length_c   1.000
_cell.angle_alpha   90.00
_cell.angle_beta   90.00
_cell.angle_gamma   90.00
#
_symmetry.space_group_name_H-M   'P 1'
#
loop_
_entity.id
_entity.type
_entity.pdbx_description
1 polymer ?
#
loop_
_entity_poly.entity_id
_entity_poly.type
_entity_poly.pdbx_seq_one_letter_code
_entity_poly.pdbx_strand_id
1 'polypeptide(L)'
;MEDLGLLKLDVLGVRMQSAMAHAVTEIRRATGRQIGLDSPDHVDLGDAATFELIRGGSVLGCFQIESSGQEDLIARLQPQNMRDVIADISLFRPGPVAGGMPARFIAARHGHEAPHYPHPDLKPILDDTYGVVIWHEQIMAILPVMTGCDRAAADIARRALADPDRLDKVEAWLRSCAAERGYSPAVAEEVDHP
;
A
#
# COMPACT_ATOMS: atom_id res chain seq x y z
N MET A 1 -26.40 12.54 -6.04
CA MET A 1 -27.14 11.27 -5.80
C MET A 1 -26.88 10.79 -4.37
N GLU A 2 -25.62 10.80 -3.91
CA GLU A 2 -25.27 10.69 -2.48
C GLU A 2 -25.81 11.88 -1.66
N ASP A 3 -25.76 13.10 -2.20
CA ASP A 3 -26.31 14.30 -1.51
C ASP A 3 -27.84 14.30 -1.33
N LEU A 4 -28.55 13.37 -1.97
CA LEU A 4 -30.01 13.20 -1.89
C LEU A 4 -30.41 12.14 -0.85
N GLY A 5 -29.46 11.53 -0.14
CA GLY A 5 -29.71 10.50 0.87
C GLY A 5 -30.18 9.15 0.32
N LEU A 6 -30.00 8.90 -0.99
CA LEU A 6 -30.40 7.66 -1.63
C LEU A 6 -29.28 6.61 -1.55
N LEU A 7 -29.68 5.35 -1.36
CA LEU A 7 -28.77 4.21 -1.45
C LEU A 7 -28.21 4.11 -2.86
N LYS A 8 -26.91 4.31 -3.00
CA LYS A 8 -26.17 4.07 -4.25
C LYS A 8 -25.52 2.69 -4.17
N LEU A 9 -25.69 1.90 -5.22
CA LEU A 9 -25.06 0.61 -5.36
C LEU A 9 -24.26 0.60 -6.66
N ASP A 10 -22.95 0.39 -6.53
CA ASP A 10 -22.04 0.28 -7.67
C ASP A 10 -21.87 -1.19 -8.05
N VAL A 11 -22.36 -1.58 -9.23
CA VAL A 11 -22.14 -2.92 -9.80
C VAL A 11 -20.96 -2.87 -10.75
N LEU A 12 -19.86 -3.53 -10.39
CA LEU A 12 -18.63 -3.58 -11.17
C LEU A 12 -18.46 -4.95 -11.84
N GLY A 13 -18.30 -4.96 -13.16
CA GLY A 13 -17.98 -6.17 -13.92
C GLY A 13 -16.49 -6.48 -13.90
N VAL A 14 -16.00 -7.19 -12.88
CA VAL A 14 -14.57 -7.54 -12.77
C VAL A 14 -14.29 -8.86 -13.49
N ARG A 15 -13.71 -8.79 -14.70
CA ARG A 15 -13.41 -9.97 -15.54
C ARG A 15 -12.58 -11.05 -14.83
N MET A 16 -11.69 -10.66 -13.92
CA MET A 16 -10.87 -11.62 -13.17
C MET A 16 -11.72 -12.51 -12.26
N GLN A 17 -12.78 -11.97 -11.64
CA GLN A 17 -13.68 -12.79 -10.83
C GLN A 17 -14.39 -13.84 -11.69
N SER A 18 -14.78 -13.49 -12.92
CA SER A 18 -15.34 -14.45 -13.88
C SER A 18 -14.33 -15.52 -14.28
N ALA A 19 -13.05 -15.14 -14.50
CA ALA A 19 -11.98 -16.09 -14.81
C ALA A 19 -11.72 -17.07 -13.65
N MET A 20 -11.67 -16.56 -12.41
CA MET A 20 -11.51 -17.39 -11.21
C MET A 20 -12.69 -18.35 -11.03
N ALA A 21 -13.93 -17.88 -11.20
CA ALA A 21 -15.13 -18.71 -11.12
C ALA A 21 -15.13 -19.83 -12.18
N HIS A 22 -14.70 -19.49 -13.41
CA HIS A 22 -14.55 -20.47 -14.48
C HIS A 22 -13.47 -21.52 -14.13
N ALA A 23 -12.30 -21.10 -13.66
CA ALA A 23 -11.22 -22.00 -13.26
C ALA A 23 -11.66 -22.99 -12.16
N VAL A 24 -12.35 -22.51 -11.11
CA VAL A 24 -12.90 -23.38 -10.06
C VAL A 24 -13.91 -24.38 -10.61
N THR A 25 -14.77 -23.94 -11.54
CA THR A 25 -15.75 -24.80 -12.21
C THR A 25 -15.08 -25.91 -13.01
N GLU A 26 -14.04 -25.58 -13.77
CA GLU A 26 -13.30 -26.55 -14.59
C GLU A 26 -12.49 -27.53 -13.72
N ILE A 27 -11.90 -27.08 -12.61
CA ILE A 27 -11.24 -27.97 -11.64
C ILE A 27 -12.24 -28.99 -11.10
N ARG A 28 -13.45 -28.56 -10.73
CA ARG A 28 -14.51 -29.47 -10.28
C ARG A 28 -14.91 -30.46 -11.38
N ARG A 29 -15.07 -29.98 -12.62
CA ARG A 29 -15.43 -30.84 -13.76
C ARG A 29 -14.38 -31.91 -14.03
N ALA A 30 -13.10 -31.55 -13.97
CA ALA A 30 -12.00 -32.43 -14.32
C ALA A 30 -11.59 -33.38 -13.20
N THR A 31 -11.71 -32.96 -11.93
CA THR A 31 -11.15 -33.69 -10.79
C THR A 31 -12.18 -34.13 -9.75
N GLY A 32 -13.41 -33.62 -9.83
CA GLY A 32 -14.42 -33.78 -8.78
C GLY A 32 -14.18 -32.93 -7.52
N ARG A 33 -13.01 -32.29 -7.38
CA ARG A 33 -12.65 -31.46 -6.22
C ARG A 33 -13.39 -30.13 -6.27
N GLN A 34 -14.06 -29.78 -5.18
CA GLN A 34 -14.67 -28.46 -5.00
C GLN A 34 -13.71 -27.55 -4.23
N ILE A 35 -13.32 -26.43 -4.83
CA ILE A 35 -12.46 -25.41 -4.20
C ILE A 35 -13.35 -24.28 -3.69
N GLY A 36 -13.18 -23.93 -2.41
CA GLY A 36 -13.71 -22.70 -1.84
C GLY A 36 -12.61 -21.66 -1.79
N LEU A 37 -12.72 -20.58 -2.58
CA LEU A 37 -11.68 -19.55 -2.69
C LEU A 37 -11.46 -18.78 -1.38
N ASP A 38 -12.51 -18.64 -0.56
CA ASP A 38 -12.46 -17.98 0.74
C ASP A 38 -12.07 -18.92 1.89
N SER A 39 -11.84 -20.21 1.60
CA SER A 39 -11.49 -21.20 2.62
C SER A 39 -9.97 -21.28 2.76
N PRO A 40 -9.40 -21.01 3.94
CA PRO A 40 -7.96 -21.12 4.18
C PRO A 40 -7.46 -22.57 4.07
N ASP A 41 -8.34 -23.56 4.26
CA ASP A 41 -8.02 -24.98 4.07
C ASP A 41 -7.81 -25.34 2.59
N HIS A 42 -8.33 -24.52 1.68
CA HIS A 42 -8.22 -24.72 0.24
C HIS A 42 -7.27 -23.73 -0.45
N VAL A 43 -7.13 -22.52 0.10
CA VAL A 43 -6.28 -21.45 -0.42
C VAL A 43 -5.41 -20.91 0.71
N ASP A 44 -4.18 -21.42 0.81
CA ASP A 44 -3.18 -20.92 1.74
C ASP A 44 -2.55 -19.63 1.21
N LEU A 45 -2.67 -18.53 1.96
CA LEU A 45 -2.07 -17.24 1.62
C LEU A 45 -0.54 -17.23 1.77
N GLY A 46 0.03 -18.28 2.37
CA GLY A 46 1.46 -18.54 2.50
C GLY A 46 2.01 -19.55 1.49
N ASP A 47 1.25 -19.93 0.45
CA ASP A 47 1.66 -20.98 -0.50
C ASP A 47 2.99 -20.67 -1.20
N ALA A 48 4.01 -21.47 -0.90
CA ALA A 48 5.37 -21.25 -1.39
C ALA A 48 5.46 -21.31 -2.93
N ALA A 49 4.72 -22.23 -3.56
CA ALA A 49 4.73 -22.40 -5.01
C ALA A 49 4.17 -21.16 -5.74
N THR A 50 3.13 -20.54 -5.18
CA THR A 50 2.59 -19.28 -5.67
C THR A 50 3.64 -18.16 -5.63
N PHE A 51 4.34 -18.00 -4.51
CA PHE A 51 5.39 -16.97 -4.42
C PHE A 51 6.62 -17.28 -5.28
N GLU A 52 6.96 -18.55 -5.53
CA GLU A 52 7.99 -18.93 -6.50
C GLU A 52 7.61 -18.53 -7.92
N LEU A 53 6.35 -18.78 -8.33
CA LEU A 53 5.81 -18.34 -9.61
C LEU A 53 5.87 -16.82 -9.76
N ILE A 54 5.48 -16.07 -8.72
CA ILE A 54 5.54 -14.61 -8.71
C ILE A 54 6.98 -14.13 -8.84
N ARG A 55 7.90 -14.60 -7.98
CA ARG A 55 9.32 -14.21 -8.01
C ARG A 55 10.01 -14.58 -9.33
N GLY A 56 9.54 -15.63 -9.99
CA GLY A 56 10.01 -16.06 -11.31
C GLY A 56 9.46 -15.22 -12.47
N GLY A 57 8.64 -14.20 -12.22
CA GLY A 57 8.04 -13.34 -13.24
C GLY A 57 6.97 -14.03 -14.09
N SER A 58 6.50 -15.21 -13.69
CA SER A 58 5.47 -15.96 -14.42
C SER A 58 4.06 -15.48 -14.08
N VAL A 59 3.84 -14.16 -14.17
CA VAL A 59 2.67 -13.45 -13.64
C VAL A 59 1.68 -12.98 -14.72
N LEU A 60 1.87 -13.40 -15.97
CA LEU A 60 0.92 -13.09 -17.04
C LEU A 60 -0.47 -13.67 -16.70
N GLY A 61 -1.47 -12.80 -16.61
CA GLY A 61 -2.83 -13.16 -16.19
C GLY A 61 -3.04 -13.16 -14.66
N CYS A 62 -2.04 -12.75 -13.88
CA CYS A 62 -2.19 -12.47 -12.45
C CYS A 62 -2.63 -11.01 -12.26
N PHE A 63 -3.83 -10.83 -11.72
CA PHE A 63 -4.45 -9.51 -11.58
C PHE A 63 -3.58 -8.52 -10.82
N GLN A 64 -3.51 -7.29 -11.33
CA GLN A 64 -2.70 -6.17 -10.83
C GLN A 64 -1.19 -6.30 -10.96
N ILE A 65 -0.66 -7.49 -11.26
CA ILE A 65 0.79 -7.72 -11.31
C ILE A 65 1.32 -8.24 -12.65
N GLU A 66 0.51 -8.18 -13.70
CA GLU A 66 0.79 -8.74 -15.04
C GLU A 66 1.53 -7.79 -16.01
N SER A 67 1.77 -6.53 -15.63
CA SER A 67 2.42 -5.56 -16.52
C SER A 67 3.94 -5.73 -16.52
N SER A 68 4.61 -5.43 -17.64
CA SER A 68 6.07 -5.54 -17.75
C SER A 68 6.84 -4.72 -16.71
N GLY A 69 6.31 -3.55 -16.33
CA GLY A 69 6.91 -2.76 -15.26
C GLY A 69 6.69 -3.36 -13.87
N GLN A 70 5.57 -4.05 -13.65
CA GLN A 70 5.38 -4.81 -12.42
C GLN A 70 6.31 -6.01 -12.36
N GLU A 71 6.50 -6.72 -13.48
CA GLU A 71 7.46 -7.82 -13.56
C GLU A 71 8.87 -7.38 -13.17
N ASP A 72 9.33 -6.21 -13.64
CA ASP A 72 10.61 -5.61 -13.21
C ASP A 72 10.63 -5.32 -11.70
N LEU A 73 9.56 -4.72 -11.17
CA LEU A 73 9.49 -4.40 -9.75
C LEU A 73 9.51 -5.67 -8.89
N ILE A 74 8.75 -6.70 -9.27
CA ILE A 74 8.71 -8.01 -8.61
C ILE A 74 10.08 -8.67 -8.65
N ALA A 75 10.77 -8.63 -9.79
CA ALA A 75 12.11 -9.20 -9.92
C ALA A 75 13.11 -8.55 -8.95
N ARG A 76 12.98 -7.25 -8.70
CA ARG A 76 13.83 -6.51 -7.74
C ARG A 76 13.37 -6.67 -6.29
N LEU A 77 12.07 -6.67 -6.04
CA LEU A 77 11.47 -6.74 -4.72
C LEU A 77 11.59 -8.14 -4.12
N GLN A 78 11.44 -9.19 -4.94
CA GLN A 78 11.35 -10.58 -4.52
C GLN A 78 10.29 -10.81 -3.43
N PRO A 79 8.98 -10.75 -3.75
CA PRO A 79 7.90 -10.99 -2.80
C PRO A 79 7.98 -12.39 -2.16
N GLN A 80 7.81 -12.46 -0.84
CA GLN A 80 7.86 -13.69 -0.04
C GLN A 80 6.54 -14.01 0.66
N ASN A 81 5.67 -13.01 0.79
CA ASN A 81 4.39 -13.15 1.47
C ASN A 81 3.37 -12.16 0.90
N MET A 82 2.11 -12.27 1.34
CA MET A 82 1.02 -11.43 0.87
C MET A 82 1.27 -9.93 1.09
N ARG A 83 1.90 -9.54 2.21
CA ARG A 83 2.18 -8.12 2.49
C ARG A 83 3.13 -7.52 1.46
N ASP A 84 4.08 -8.30 0.95
CA ASP A 84 4.99 -7.84 -0.10
C ASP A 84 4.24 -7.58 -1.41
N VAL A 85 3.29 -8.44 -1.78
CA VAL A 85 2.47 -8.25 -2.99
C VAL A 85 1.57 -7.00 -2.84
N ILE A 86 1.03 -6.77 -1.65
CA ILE A 86 0.26 -5.56 -1.35
C ILE A 86 1.15 -4.31 -1.44
N ALA A 87 2.40 -4.38 -0.96
CA ALA A 87 3.37 -3.30 -1.04
C ALA A 87 3.78 -3.03 -2.51
N ASP A 88 4.04 -4.08 -3.29
CA ASP A 88 4.34 -4.03 -4.72
C ASP A 88 3.27 -3.27 -5.51
N ILE A 89 2.00 -3.62 -5.31
CA ILE A 89 0.86 -2.96 -5.96
C ILE A 89 0.70 -1.50 -5.49
N SER A 90 1.03 -1.21 -4.24
CA SER A 90 0.97 0.15 -3.67
C SER A 90 2.09 1.04 -4.23
N LEU A 91 3.29 0.49 -4.36
CA LEU A 91 4.50 1.16 -4.81
C LEU A 91 4.54 1.35 -6.34
N PHE A 92 3.91 0.46 -7.11
CA PHE A 92 3.84 0.59 -8.57
C PHE A 92 2.68 1.52 -9.02
N ARG A 93 2.71 2.75 -8.51
CA ARG A 93 1.77 3.82 -8.88
C ARG A 93 2.53 5.08 -9.30
N PRO A 94 1.97 5.94 -10.16
CA PRO A 94 2.70 7.10 -10.68
C PRO A 94 3.35 7.99 -9.61
N GLY A 95 2.64 8.30 -8.53
CA GLY A 95 3.16 9.11 -7.41
C GLY A 95 4.36 8.45 -6.72
N PRO A 96 4.19 7.25 -6.12
CA PRO A 96 5.29 6.53 -5.48
C PRO A 96 6.50 6.27 -6.37
N VAL A 97 6.28 5.91 -7.64
CA VAL A 97 7.37 5.71 -8.61
C VAL A 97 8.11 7.03 -8.87
N ALA A 98 7.41 8.14 -9.08
CA ALA A 98 8.03 9.45 -9.29
C ALA A 98 8.81 9.93 -8.06
N GLY A 99 8.36 9.60 -6.84
CA GLY A 99 9.07 9.90 -5.59
C GLY A 99 10.29 9.00 -5.31
N GLY A 100 10.52 7.96 -6.13
CA GLY A 100 11.60 7.00 -5.93
C GLY A 100 11.37 6.06 -4.73
N MET A 101 10.13 5.98 -4.23
CA MET A 101 9.76 5.14 -3.08
C MET A 101 10.09 3.65 -3.27
N PRO A 102 9.85 3.03 -4.45
CA PRO A 102 10.19 1.62 -4.65
C PRO A 102 11.69 1.34 -4.46
N ALA A 103 12.55 2.24 -4.93
CA ALA A 103 14.00 2.08 -4.81
C ALA A 103 14.45 2.13 -3.34
N ARG A 104 13.96 3.11 -2.58
CA ARG A 104 14.27 3.24 -1.14
C ARG A 104 13.77 2.03 -0.34
N PHE A 105 12.54 1.62 -0.58
CA PHE A 105 11.95 0.45 0.10
C PHE A 105 12.75 -0.83 -0.19
N ILE A 106 13.08 -1.10 -1.45
CA ILE A 106 13.84 -2.29 -1.84
C ILE A 106 15.27 -2.26 -1.28
N ALA A 107 15.96 -1.12 -1.35
CA ALA A 107 17.33 -0.98 -0.84
C ALA A 107 17.39 -1.24 0.68
N ALA A 108 16.45 -0.66 1.44
CA ALA A 108 16.39 -0.84 2.88
C ALA A 108 15.96 -2.27 3.26
N ARG A 109 14.95 -2.82 2.58
CA ARG A 109 14.46 -4.20 2.80
C ARG A 109 15.56 -5.24 2.62
N HIS A 110 16.38 -5.10 1.58
CA HIS A 110 17.47 -6.03 1.29
C HIS A 110 18.76 -5.72 2.06
N GLY A 111 18.75 -4.69 2.91
CA GLY A 111 19.91 -4.29 3.73
C GLY A 111 21.05 -3.65 2.94
N HIS A 112 20.77 -3.15 1.73
CA HIS A 112 21.73 -2.36 0.95
C HIS A 112 21.89 -0.94 1.50
N GLU A 113 20.83 -0.42 2.12
CA GLU A 113 20.81 0.87 2.81
C GLU A 113 20.17 0.72 4.19
N ALA A 114 20.55 1.56 5.15
CA ALA A 114 19.89 1.60 6.44
C ALA A 114 18.51 2.28 6.30
N PRO A 115 17.44 1.77 6.94
CA PRO A 115 16.16 2.46 7.01
C PRO A 115 16.34 3.87 7.56
N HIS A 116 15.73 4.85 6.89
CA HIS A 116 15.75 6.25 7.31
C HIS A 116 14.41 6.60 7.95
N TYR A 117 14.45 7.23 9.12
CA TYR A 117 13.26 7.71 9.81
C TYR A 117 13.41 9.21 10.07
N PRO A 118 12.45 10.05 9.67
CA PRO A 118 12.54 11.50 9.89
C PRO A 118 12.72 11.86 11.37
N HIS A 119 12.15 11.06 12.27
CA HIS A 119 12.28 11.23 13.72
C HIS A 119 12.13 9.89 14.47
N PRO A 120 12.77 9.69 15.63
CA PRO A 120 12.62 8.47 16.44
C PRO A 120 11.16 8.12 16.78
N ASP A 121 10.32 9.12 17.01
CA ASP A 121 8.89 8.92 17.31
C ASP A 121 8.10 8.29 16.14
N LEU A 122 8.62 8.39 14.91
CA LEU A 122 7.99 7.82 13.72
C LEU A 122 8.47 6.39 13.44
N LYS A 123 9.57 5.95 14.05
CA LYS A 123 10.10 4.59 13.87
C LYS A 123 9.04 3.51 14.13
N PRO A 124 8.25 3.53 15.22
CA PRO A 124 7.23 2.51 15.48
C PRO A 124 6.13 2.43 14.42
N ILE A 125 5.92 3.49 13.64
CA ILE A 125 4.89 3.58 12.60
C ILE A 125 5.42 3.09 11.25
N LEU A 126 6.71 3.34 10.99
CA LEU A 126 7.35 3.14 9.69
C LEU A 126 8.26 1.91 9.64
N ASP A 127 8.42 1.18 10.75
CA ASP A 127 9.37 0.09 10.83
C ASP A 127 9.08 -1.03 9.82
N ASP A 128 7.81 -1.40 9.72
CA ASP A 128 7.33 -2.46 8.83
C ASP A 128 7.48 -2.09 7.34
N THR A 129 7.78 -0.83 7.04
CA THR A 129 8.01 -0.32 5.68
C THR A 129 9.38 0.34 5.53
N TYR A 130 10.31 0.06 6.46
CA TYR A 130 11.69 0.53 6.42
C TYR A 130 11.81 2.06 6.25
N GLY A 131 10.91 2.83 6.87
CA GLY A 131 10.93 4.29 6.79
C GLY A 131 10.08 4.90 5.67
N VAL A 132 9.55 4.10 4.74
CA VAL A 132 8.78 4.58 3.58
C VAL A 132 7.28 4.62 3.93
N VAL A 133 6.59 5.72 3.65
CA VAL A 133 5.14 5.83 3.91
C VAL A 133 4.36 5.16 2.78
N ILE A 134 3.93 3.91 2.97
CA ILE A 134 3.19 3.12 1.94
C ILE A 134 1.69 3.12 2.25
N TRP A 135 1.30 3.17 3.52
CA TRP A 135 -0.08 2.96 3.96
C TRP A 135 -0.76 4.26 4.39
N HIS A 136 -2.05 4.39 4.11
CA HIS A 136 -2.86 5.49 4.65
C HIS A 136 -2.91 5.48 6.19
N GLU A 137 -2.88 4.29 6.79
CA GLU A 137 -2.84 4.07 8.22
C GLU A 137 -1.58 4.66 8.85
N GLN A 138 -0.46 4.69 8.12
CA GLN A 138 0.75 5.35 8.58
C GLN A 138 0.55 6.86 8.66
N ILE A 139 -0.05 7.48 7.64
CA ILE A 139 -0.40 8.91 7.68
C ILE A 139 -1.32 9.21 8.87
N MET A 140 -2.35 8.38 9.09
CA MET A 140 -3.27 8.55 10.22
C MET A 140 -2.60 8.35 11.59
N ALA A 141 -1.47 7.65 11.65
CA ALA A 141 -0.67 7.47 12.87
C ALA A 141 0.38 8.58 13.06
N ILE A 142 0.99 9.07 11.98
CA ILE A 142 1.99 10.14 11.99
C ILE A 142 1.35 11.46 12.45
N LEU A 143 0.18 11.81 11.89
CA LEU A 143 -0.44 13.10 12.13
C LEU A 143 -0.72 13.37 13.63
N PRO A 144 -1.35 12.47 14.41
CA PRO A 144 -1.52 12.66 15.86
C PRO A 144 -0.19 12.77 16.63
N VAL A 145 0.83 12.02 16.22
CA VAL A 145 2.15 12.05 16.86
C VAL A 145 2.85 13.38 16.63
N MET A 146 2.74 13.94 15.43
CA MET A 146 3.41 15.19 15.07
C MET A 146 2.62 16.44 15.42
N THR A 147 1.28 16.36 15.46
CA THR A 147 0.43 17.55 15.66
C THR A 147 -0.35 17.55 16.97
N GLY A 148 -0.56 16.39 17.60
CA GLY A 148 -1.43 16.26 18.77
C GLY A 148 -2.91 16.27 18.47
N CYS A 149 -3.29 16.24 17.18
CA CYS A 149 -4.68 16.10 16.79
C CYS A 149 -5.25 14.72 17.17
N ASP A 150 -6.57 14.63 17.23
CA ASP A 150 -7.25 13.35 17.40
C ASP A 150 -7.34 12.57 16.07
N ARG A 151 -7.84 11.33 16.15
CA ARG A 151 -7.98 10.46 14.97
C ARG A 151 -8.96 11.00 13.93
N ALA A 152 -9.98 11.75 14.35
CA ALA A 152 -10.97 12.30 13.43
C ALA A 152 -10.35 13.44 12.60
N ALA A 153 -9.62 14.35 13.26
CA ALA A 153 -8.85 15.39 12.60
C ALA A 153 -7.77 14.81 11.67
N ALA A 154 -7.10 13.72 12.09
CA ALA A 154 -6.12 13.03 11.25
C ALA A 154 -6.72 12.46 9.96
N ASP A 155 -7.90 11.82 10.00
CA ASP A 155 -8.55 11.34 8.77
C ASP A 155 -9.04 12.51 7.88
N ILE A 156 -9.52 13.61 8.47
CA ILE A 156 -9.88 14.81 7.71
C ILE A 156 -8.66 15.37 6.96
N ALA A 157 -7.52 15.48 7.65
CA ALA A 157 -6.26 15.94 7.04
C ALA A 157 -5.76 14.96 5.97
N ARG A 158 -5.79 13.65 6.24
CA ARG A 158 -5.43 12.61 5.24
C ARG A 158 -6.30 12.70 3.98
N ARG A 159 -7.62 12.89 4.12
CA ARG A 159 -8.51 13.08 2.95
C ARG A 159 -8.16 14.35 2.18
N ALA A 160 -7.76 15.41 2.88
CA ALA A 160 -7.35 16.66 2.25
C ALA A 160 -6.07 16.52 1.42
N LEU A 161 -5.18 15.58 1.75
CA LEU A 161 -3.99 15.29 0.93
C LEU A 161 -4.32 14.76 -0.48
N ALA A 162 -5.53 14.25 -0.71
CA ALA A 162 -5.96 13.82 -2.04
C ALA A 162 -6.42 15.00 -2.94
N ASP A 163 -6.50 16.21 -2.38
CA ASP A 163 -6.96 17.41 -3.06
C ASP A 163 -5.80 18.42 -3.20
N PRO A 164 -5.28 18.62 -4.44
CA PRO A 164 -4.16 19.53 -4.69
C PRO A 164 -4.38 20.95 -4.16
N ASP A 165 -5.62 21.45 -4.17
CA ASP A 165 -5.94 22.81 -3.70
C ASP A 165 -5.87 22.96 -2.17
N ARG A 166 -5.74 21.84 -1.46
CA ARG A 166 -5.69 21.79 0.01
C ARG A 166 -4.31 21.43 0.55
N LEU A 167 -3.37 20.99 -0.29
CA LEU A 167 -2.04 20.54 0.13
C LEU A 167 -1.30 21.61 0.93
N ASP A 168 -1.14 22.82 0.38
CA ASP A 168 -0.44 23.93 1.04
C ASP A 168 -1.00 24.24 2.45
N LYS A 169 -2.33 24.10 2.62
CA LYS A 169 -3.00 24.35 3.91
C LYS A 169 -2.71 23.24 4.91
N VAL A 170 -2.66 22.00 4.45
CA VAL A 170 -2.35 20.84 5.31
C VAL A 170 -0.88 20.88 5.72
N GLU A 171 0.04 21.16 4.80
CA GLU A 171 1.47 21.31 5.07
C GLU A 171 1.72 22.45 6.07
N ALA A 172 1.13 23.62 5.85
CA ALA A 172 1.27 24.75 6.78
C ALA A 172 0.74 24.42 8.18
N TRP A 173 -0.39 23.73 8.26
CA TRP A 173 -0.96 23.27 9.54
C TRP A 173 -0.05 22.25 10.23
N LEU A 174 0.44 21.24 9.50
CA LEU A 174 1.34 20.21 10.03
C LEU A 174 2.63 20.86 10.56
N ARG A 175 3.27 21.75 9.80
CA ARG A 175 4.48 22.46 10.23
C ARG A 175 4.26 23.30 11.48
N SER A 176 3.15 24.03 11.56
CA SER A 176 2.82 24.84 12.74
C SER A 176 2.66 23.98 13.98
N CYS A 177 1.84 22.93 13.91
CA CYS A 177 1.60 22.05 15.06
C CYS A 177 2.84 21.21 15.43
N ALA A 178 3.63 20.79 14.44
CA ALA A 178 4.89 20.08 14.67
C ALA A 178 5.90 20.98 15.42
N ALA A 179 5.98 22.26 15.07
CA ALA A 179 6.83 23.21 15.78
C ALA A 179 6.40 23.40 17.24
N GLU A 180 5.09 23.50 17.51
CA GLU A 180 4.53 23.56 18.88
C GLU A 180 4.85 22.31 19.70
N ARG A 181 5.03 21.16 19.03
CA ARG A 181 5.43 19.89 19.65
C ARG A 181 6.93 19.65 19.72
N GLY A 182 7.74 20.62 19.28
CA GLY A 182 9.20 20.58 19.39
C GLY A 182 9.91 19.86 18.25
N TYR A 183 9.21 19.53 17.16
CA TYR A 183 9.86 18.99 15.96
C TYR A 183 10.57 20.11 15.19
N SER A 184 11.77 19.82 14.69
CA SER A 184 12.50 20.76 13.86
C SER A 184 11.82 20.97 12.50
N PRO A 185 12.01 22.14 11.85
CA PRO A 185 11.49 22.37 10.49
C PRO A 185 11.93 21.31 9.47
N ALA A 186 13.16 20.80 9.60
CA ALA A 186 13.68 19.76 8.71
C ALA A 186 12.87 18.45 8.81
N VAL A 187 12.47 18.06 10.03
CA VAL A 187 11.64 16.86 10.24
C VAL A 187 10.25 17.03 9.63
N ALA A 188 9.64 18.21 9.78
CA ALA A 188 8.32 18.47 9.21
C ALA A 188 8.36 18.52 7.67
N GLU A 189 9.38 19.15 7.09
CA GLU A 189 9.56 19.22 5.64
C GLU A 189 9.80 17.83 5.02
N GLU A 190 10.54 16.97 5.71
CA GLU A 190 10.78 15.61 5.23
C GLU A 190 9.50 14.75 5.25
N VAL A 191 8.60 14.98 6.22
CA VAL A 191 7.31 14.27 6.30
C VAL A 191 6.29 14.78 5.28
N ASP A 192 6.36 16.05 4.89
CA ASP A 192 5.51 16.63 3.84
C ASP A 192 5.83 16.05 2.45
N HIS A 193 7.08 15.62 2.22
CA HIS A 193 7.56 15.10 0.93
C HIS A 193 8.19 13.70 1.06
N PRO A 194 7.38 12.67 1.44
CA PRO A 194 7.87 11.32 1.70
C PRO A 194 8.45 10.61 0.46
#